data_AF-A0A950RPQ0-F1
#
_entry.id   AF-A0A950RPQ0-F1
#
_cell.length_a   1.000
_cell.length_b   1.000
_cell.length_c   1.000
_cell.angle_alpha   90.00
_cell.angle_beta   90.00
_cell.angle_gamma   90.00
#
_symmetry.space_group_name_H-M   'P 1'
#
loop_
_entity.id
_entity.type
_entity.pdbx_description
1 polymer ?
#
loop_
_entity_poly.entity_id
_entity_poly.type
_entity_poly.pdbx_seq_one_letter_code
_entity_poly.pdbx_strand_id
1 'polypeptide(L)'
;MKVLVIGKGGREHALVWKLAQSPRVAKVYCAPGNAGTLQEGENVPLEATDFERLVRFAKKEEIGLTVVGPEEPLALGIVDQLQKAGLRVFGPS
;
A
#
# COMPACT_ATOMS: atom_id res chain seq x y z
N MET A 1 2.27 -12.37 6.29
CA MET A 1 2.74 -10.96 6.30
C MET A 1 1.59 -10.02 5.96
N LYS A 2 1.61 -8.77 6.44
CA LYS A 2 0.65 -7.74 6.05
C LYS A 2 1.18 -6.95 4.85
N VAL A 3 0.31 -6.57 3.92
CA VAL A 3 0.67 -5.81 2.71
C VAL A 3 -0.09 -4.50 2.67
N LEU A 4 0.56 -3.42 2.24
CA LEU A 4 -0.08 -2.13 1.99
C LEU A 4 -0.08 -1.84 0.48
N VAL A 5 -1.25 -1.62 -0.10
CA VAL A 5 -1.40 -1.16 -1.49
C VAL A 5 -1.76 0.32 -1.48
N ILE A 6 -1.01 1.14 -2.20
CA ILE A 6 -1.24 2.58 -2.29
C ILE A 6 -1.99 2.88 -3.58
N GLY A 7 -3.11 3.60 -3.46
CA GLY A 7 -3.99 4.04 -4.54
C GLY A 7 -5.46 3.68 -4.29
N LYS A 8 -6.30 3.97 -5.28
CA LYS A 8 -7.77 3.83 -5.19
C LYS A 8 -8.45 3.45 -6.50
N GLY A 9 -7.68 3.14 -7.54
CA GLY A 9 -8.21 2.79 -8.86
C GLY A 9 -8.56 1.30 -8.97
N GLY A 10 -9.03 0.91 -10.16
CA GLY A 10 -9.29 -0.50 -10.48
C GLY A 10 -8.02 -1.36 -10.49
N ARG A 11 -6.87 -0.79 -10.83
CA ARG A 11 -5.56 -1.45 -10.75
C ARG A 11 -5.25 -1.88 -9.31
N GLU A 12 -5.44 -0.99 -8.36
CA GLU A 12 -5.18 -1.30 -6.95
C GLU A 12 -6.18 -2.31 -6.40
N HIS A 13 -7.44 -2.27 -6.85
CA HIS A 13 -8.39 -3.35 -6.54
C HIS A 13 -7.89 -4.71 -7.03
N ALA A 14 -7.45 -4.81 -8.29
CA ALA A 14 -6.92 -6.07 -8.83
C ALA A 14 -5.68 -6.56 -8.05
N LEU A 15 -4.81 -5.64 -7.63
CA LEU A 15 -3.66 -5.95 -6.78
C LEU A 15 -4.09 -6.47 -5.41
N VAL A 16 -5.01 -5.78 -4.73
CA VAL A 16 -5.56 -6.21 -3.43
C VAL A 16 -6.19 -7.60 -3.55
N TRP A 17 -7.07 -7.79 -4.53
CA TRP A 17 -7.71 -9.07 -4.82
C TRP A 17 -6.69 -10.19 -5.03
N LYS A 18 -5.62 -9.94 -5.80
CA LYS A 18 -4.63 -10.98 -6.07
C LYS A 18 -3.73 -11.27 -4.87
N LEU A 19 -3.32 -10.24 -4.14
CA LEU A 19 -2.46 -10.37 -2.95
C LEU A 19 -3.18 -11.13 -1.83
N ALA A 20 -4.48 -10.90 -1.64
CA ALA A 20 -5.29 -11.57 -0.62
C ALA A 20 -5.37 -13.10 -0.79
N GLN A 21 -5.20 -13.62 -2.01
CA GLN A 21 -5.20 -15.06 -2.29
C GLN A 21 -3.91 -15.78 -1.89
N SER A 22 -2.85 -15.06 -1.56
CA SER A 22 -1.56 -15.67 -1.23
C SER A 22 -1.59 -16.26 0.18
N PRO A 23 -1.20 -17.54 0.39
CA PRO A 23 -1.14 -18.13 1.73
C PRO A 23 -0.09 -17.47 2.64
N ARG A 24 0.82 -16.65 2.06
CA ARG A 24 1.82 -15.88 2.81
C ARG A 24 1.30 -14.52 3.26
N VAL A 25 0.15 -14.07 2.78
CA VAL A 25 -0.44 -12.76 3.09
C VAL A 25 -1.56 -12.98 4.11
N ALA A 26 -1.44 -12.33 5.26
CA ALA A 26 -2.42 -12.42 6.34
C ALA A 26 -3.50 -11.34 6.25
N LYS A 27 -3.15 -10.18 5.68
CA LYS A 27 -4.04 -9.03 5.53
C LYS A 27 -3.51 -8.09 4.46
N VAL A 28 -4.41 -7.47 3.70
CA VAL A 28 -4.09 -6.41 2.75
C VAL A 28 -4.79 -5.13 3.20
N TYR A 29 -4.02 -4.06 3.31
CA TYR A 29 -4.53 -2.70 3.51
C TYR A 29 -4.48 -1.94 2.18
N CYS A 30 -5.42 -1.02 1.97
CA CYS A 30 -5.43 -0.15 0.80
C CYS A 30 -5.57 1.32 1.22
N ALA A 31 -4.69 2.20 0.72
CA ALA A 31 -4.63 3.61 1.09
C ALA A 31 -4.80 4.53 -0.14
N PRO A 32 -5.93 5.24 -0.31
CA PRO A 32 -7.15 5.18 0.52
C PRO A 32 -8.09 4.02 0.15
N GLY A 33 -7.87 3.34 -0.98
CA GLY A 33 -8.77 2.31 -1.49
C GLY A 33 -10.11 2.84 -2.02
N ASN A 34 -11.01 1.92 -2.35
CA ASN A 34 -12.36 2.20 -2.87
C ASN A 34 -13.39 1.16 -2.37
N ALA A 35 -14.65 1.27 -2.79
CA ALA A 35 -15.69 0.33 -2.37
C ALA A 35 -15.41 -1.14 -2.74
N GLY A 36 -14.69 -1.39 -3.84
CA GLY A 36 -14.32 -2.75 -4.28
C GLY A 36 -13.22 -3.35 -3.42
N THR A 37 -12.21 -2.57 -3.02
CA THR A 37 -11.08 -3.07 -2.22
C THR A 37 -11.48 -3.54 -0.82
N LEU A 38 -12.65 -3.13 -0.32
CA LEU A 38 -13.23 -3.61 0.95
C LEU A 38 -13.65 -5.09 0.92
N GLN A 39 -13.82 -5.67 -0.26
CA GLN A 39 -14.22 -7.09 -0.38
C GLN A 39 -13.10 -8.03 0.06
N GLU A 40 -11.84 -7.64 -0.17
CA GLU A 40 -10.66 -8.50 0.04
C GLU A 40 -9.58 -7.85 0.91
N GLY A 41 -9.81 -6.64 1.42
CA GLY A 41 -8.86 -5.87 2.19
C GLY A 41 -9.51 -4.81 3.06
N GLU A 42 -8.68 -4.06 3.77
CA GLU A 42 -9.13 -2.96 4.63
C GLU A 42 -8.66 -1.62 4.10
N ASN A 43 -9.61 -0.71 3.87
CA ASN A 43 -9.28 0.65 3.46
C ASN A 43 -8.87 1.49 4.66
N VAL A 44 -7.79 2.26 4.50
CA VAL A 44 -7.32 3.20 5.51
C VAL A 44 -7.46 4.62 4.98
N PRO A 45 -7.96 5.58 5.78
CA PRO A 45 -8.23 6.95 5.33
C PRO A 45 -6.94 7.78 5.24
N LEU A 46 -6.00 7.32 4.42
CA LEU A 46 -4.72 7.96 4.13
C LEU A 46 -4.61 8.22 2.64
N GLU A 47 -4.34 9.47 2.27
CA GLU A 47 -4.09 9.84 0.89
C GLU A 47 -2.77 9.24 0.40
N ALA A 48 -2.71 8.93 -0.90
CA ALA A 48 -1.54 8.29 -1.52
C ALA A 48 -0.27 9.14 -1.44
N THR A 49 -0.41 10.46 -1.26
CA THR A 49 0.67 11.45 -1.15
C THR A 49 1.00 11.85 0.28
N ASP A 50 0.30 11.33 1.31
CA ASP A 50 0.61 11.58 2.72
C ASP A 50 1.71 10.64 3.22
N PHE A 51 2.93 10.82 2.69
CA PHE A 51 4.04 9.89 2.92
C PHE A 51 4.40 9.75 4.40
N GLU A 52 4.30 10.83 5.17
CA GLU A 52 4.61 10.81 6.58
C GLU A 52 3.65 9.90 7.35
N ARG A 53 2.33 10.00 7.10
CA ARG A 53 1.35 9.10 7.72
C ARG A 53 1.44 7.70 7.16
N LEU A 54 1.72 7.51 5.86
CA LEU A 54 1.92 6.19 5.26
C LEU A 54 3.12 5.45 5.87
N VAL A 55 4.24 6.12 6.08
CA VAL A 55 5.41 5.54 6.77
C VAL A 55 5.09 5.17 8.21
N ARG A 56 4.43 6.08 8.96
CA ARG A 56 4.00 5.79 10.34
C ARG A 56 3.06 4.60 10.41
N PHE A 57 2.08 4.55 9.52
CA PHE A 57 1.13 3.45 9.42
C PHE A 57 1.84 2.14 9.10
N ALA A 58 2.72 2.14 8.10
CA ALA A 58 3.46 0.96 7.69
C ALA A 58 4.33 0.39 8.82
N LYS A 59 4.95 1.25 9.64
CA LYS A 59 5.69 0.82 10.83
C LYS A 59 4.76 0.28 11.92
N LYS A 60 3.71 1.03 12.27
CA LYS A 60 2.77 0.66 13.34
C LYS A 60 2.08 -0.68 13.06
N GLU A 61 1.67 -0.89 11.82
CA GLU A 61 0.99 -2.12 11.41
C GLU A 61 1.94 -3.26 11.08
N GLU A 62 3.25 -3.06 11.15
CA GLU A 62 4.27 -4.05 10.78
C GLU A 62 4.07 -4.55 9.33
N ILE A 63 3.91 -3.62 8.40
CA ILE A 63 3.73 -3.93 6.99
C ILE A 63 4.99 -4.58 6.45
N GLY A 64 4.82 -5.79 5.91
CA GLY A 64 5.91 -6.58 5.36
C GLY A 64 6.29 -6.16 3.94
N LEU A 65 5.35 -5.61 3.17
CA LEU A 65 5.55 -5.13 1.80
C LEU A 65 4.57 -4.00 1.49
N THR A 66 5.05 -2.92 0.88
CA THR A 66 4.21 -1.89 0.27
C THR A 66 4.26 -2.00 -1.25
N VAL A 67 3.12 -1.87 -1.93
CA VAL A 67 3.02 -1.84 -3.40
C VAL A 67 2.40 -0.52 -3.81
N VAL A 68 3.09 0.24 -4.67
CA VAL A 68 2.63 1.56 -5.10
C VAL A 68 1.96 1.44 -6.46
N GLY A 69 0.68 1.77 -6.55
CA GLY A 69 -0.08 1.71 -7.79
C GLY A 69 0.03 2.99 -8.63
N PRO A 70 -0.43 4.15 -8.13
CA PRO A 70 -0.45 5.41 -8.87
C PRO A 70 0.94 5.98 -9.16
N GLU A 71 1.03 6.67 -10.29
CA GLU A 71 2.24 7.34 -10.79
C GLU A 71 2.63 8.60 -10.01
N GLU A 72 1.67 9.38 -9.51
CA GLU A 72 1.93 10.60 -8.74
C GLU A 72 2.79 10.38 -7.49
N PRO A 73 2.47 9.47 -6.54
CA PRO A 73 3.31 9.24 -5.38
C PRO A 73 4.69 8.66 -5.75
N LEU A 74 4.79 7.92 -6.85
CA LEU A 74 6.08 7.46 -7.38
C LEU A 74 6.95 8.65 -7.80
N ALA A 75 6.42 9.53 -8.64
CA ALA A 75 7.13 10.73 -9.10
C ALA A 75 7.53 11.68 -7.97
N LEU A 76 6.77 11.67 -6.87
CA LEU A 76 7.05 12.46 -5.67
C LEU A 76 8.08 11.80 -4.71
N GLY A 77 8.56 10.59 -5.01
CA GLY A 77 9.63 9.93 -4.24
C GLY A 77 9.15 9.13 -3.04
N ILE A 78 7.94 8.56 -3.08
CA ILE A 78 7.44 7.71 -1.99
C ILE A 78 8.33 6.49 -1.72
N VAL A 79 8.93 5.93 -2.78
CA VAL A 79 9.79 4.74 -2.70
C VAL A 79 11.03 5.07 -1.89
N ASP A 80 11.70 6.19 -2.17
CA ASP A 80 12.84 6.66 -1.38
C ASP A 80 12.46 6.88 0.08
N GLN A 81 11.29 7.48 0.33
CA GLN A 81 10.84 7.78 1.68
C GLN A 81 10.58 6.52 2.52
N LEU A 82 9.97 5.48 1.91
CA LEU A 82 9.75 4.18 2.56
C LEU A 82 11.09 3.44 2.78
N GLN A 83 11.98 3.45 1.80
CA GLN A 83 13.30 2.80 1.92
C GLN A 83 14.19 3.45 2.98
N LYS A 84 14.25 4.80 3.04
CA LYS A 84 14.93 5.54 4.11
C LYS A 84 14.40 5.19 5.50
N ALA A 85 13.12 4.82 5.57
CA ALA A 85 12.47 4.39 6.81
C ALA A 85 12.68 2.90 7.14
N GLY A 86 13.43 2.15 6.32
CA GLY A 86 13.69 0.72 6.48
C GLY A 86 12.55 -0.19 6.03
N LEU A 87 11.59 0.33 5.25
CA LEU A 87 10.40 -0.41 4.82
C LEU A 87 10.58 -1.00 3.43
N ARG A 88 10.10 -2.24 3.23
CA ARG A 88 10.10 -2.88 1.91
C ARG A 88 8.99 -2.32 1.03
N VAL A 89 9.34 -1.92 -0.18
CA VAL A 89 8.44 -1.32 -1.15
C VAL A 89 8.71 -1.86 -2.55
N PHE A 90 7.66 -2.06 -3.33
CA PHE A 90 7.70 -2.39 -4.75
C PHE A 90 7.18 -1.20 -5.57
N GLY A 91 8.07 -0.63 -6.36
CA GLY A 91 7.85 0.55 -7.22
C GLY A 91 9.21 1.12 -7.66
N PRO A 92 9.27 1.87 -8.78
CA PRO A 92 10.51 2.53 -9.20
C PRO A 92 10.89 3.69 -8.26
N SER A 93 12.20 3.93 -8.14
CA SER A 93 12.79 5.16 -7.60
C SER A 93 12.90 6.23 -8.69
#